data_AF-A0A3N7D213-F1
#
_entry.id   AF-A0A3N7D213-F1
#
_cell.length_a   1.000
_cell.length_b   1.000
_cell.length_c   1.000
_cell.angle_alpha   90.00
_cell.angle_beta   90.00
_cell.angle_gamma   90.00
#
_symmetry.space_group_name_H-M   'P 1'
#
loop_
_entity.id
_entity.type
_entity.pdbx_description
1 polymer ?
#
loop_
_entity_poly.entity_id
_entity_poly.type
_entity_poly.pdbx_seq_one_letter_code
_entity_poly.pdbx_strand_id
1 'polypeptide(L)'
;MLEPIIFYSGKHDELQIHLKEVLNGELIIKSLNTAMLEIKAVMMADTDAPLNWKQNKECLKIVFDGELKPVEGNTNSVIKVVF
;
A
#
# COMPACT_ATOMS: atom_id res chain seq x y z
N MET A 1 -5.09 -9.55 -14.10
CA MET A 1 -4.15 -10.29 -13.22
C MET A 1 -3.34 -9.19 -12.57
N LEU A 2 -3.45 -8.98 -11.26
CA LEU A 2 -2.92 -7.78 -10.60
C LEU A 2 -1.39 -7.87 -10.46
N GLU A 3 -0.66 -6.98 -11.14
CA GLU A 3 0.81 -6.89 -11.08
C GLU A 3 1.25 -5.58 -10.40
N PRO A 4 1.23 -5.52 -9.05
CA PRO A 4 1.73 -4.35 -8.33
C PRO A 4 3.25 -4.23 -8.47
N ILE A 5 3.74 -3.01 -8.65
CA ILE A 5 5.18 -2.72 -8.61
C ILE A 5 5.52 -2.11 -7.26
N ILE A 6 6.51 -2.70 -6.58
CA ILE A 6 6.93 -2.32 -5.23
C ILE A 6 8.32 -1.68 -5.31
N PHE A 7 8.46 -0.44 -4.82
CA PHE A 7 9.72 0.28 -4.71
C PHE A 7 10.05 0.57 -3.25
N TYR A 8 11.26 0.24 -2.82
CA TYR A 8 11.79 0.63 -1.51
C TYR A 8 12.74 1.81 -1.67
N SER A 9 12.49 2.90 -0.93
CA SER A 9 13.39 4.04 -0.86
C SER A 9 13.89 4.18 0.58
N GLY A 10 15.09 3.67 0.85
CA GLY A 10 15.78 3.80 2.14
C GLY A 10 16.13 5.24 2.55
N LYS A 11 15.64 6.25 1.81
CA LYS A 11 15.83 7.67 2.10
C LYS A 11 14.81 8.22 3.11
N HIS A 12 13.64 7.58 3.25
CA HIS A 12 12.54 8.07 4.10
C HIS A 12 11.86 6.95 4.93
N ASP A 13 12.51 5.79 5.10
CA ASP A 13 11.92 4.62 5.78
C ASP A 13 10.52 4.25 5.28
N GLU A 14 10.33 4.34 3.96
CA GLU A 14 9.05 4.06 3.32
C GLU A 14 9.17 3.10 2.12
N LEU A 15 8.07 2.38 1.89
CA LEU A 15 7.84 1.56 0.72
C LEU A 15 6.66 2.15 -0.07
N GLN A 16 6.82 2.26 -1.39
CA GLN A 16 5.75 2.68 -2.29
C GLN A 16 5.24 1.51 -3.12
N ILE A 17 3.92 1.32 -3.13
CA ILE A 17 3.23 0.28 -3.89
C ILE A 17 2.42 0.98 -4.98
N HIS A 18 2.80 0.74 -6.23
CA HIS A 18 2.13 1.33 -7.38
C HIS A 18 1.10 0.35 -7.93
N LEU A 19 -0.15 0.80 -7.94
CA LEU A 19 -1.31 0.08 -8.44
C LEU A 19 -1.68 0.65 -9.81
N LYS A 20 -1.58 -0.19 -10.84
CA LYS A 20 -1.87 0.18 -12.24
C LYS A 20 -3.32 -0.08 -12.64
N GLU A 21 -4.03 -0.91 -11.89
CA GLU A 21 -5.41 -1.28 -12.14
C GLU A 21 -6.29 -0.82 -10.97
N VAL A 22 -7.58 -0.61 -11.24
CA VAL A 22 -8.56 -0.31 -10.20
C VAL A 22 -8.63 -1.50 -9.24
N LEU A 23 -8.50 -1.22 -7.95
CA LEU A 23 -8.58 -2.22 -6.88
C LEU A 23 -9.80 -1.97 -6.02
N ASN A 24 -10.50 -3.05 -5.70
CA ASN A 24 -11.57 -3.07 -4.69
C ASN A 24 -11.31 -4.18 -3.67
N GLY A 25 -11.88 -4.02 -2.47
CA GLY A 25 -11.74 -5.01 -1.40
C GLY A 25 -10.41 -4.89 -0.65
N GLU A 26 -9.49 -5.84 -0.87
CA GLU A 26 -8.33 -6.03 0.01
C GLU A 26 -7.03 -6.27 -0.76
N LEU A 27 -5.94 -5.66 -0.29
CA LEU A 27 -4.57 -5.95 -0.73
C LEU A 27 -3.81 -6.66 0.39
N ILE A 28 -3.34 -7.88 0.12
CA ILE A 28 -2.60 -8.71 1.08
C ILE A 28 -1.15 -8.84 0.62
N ILE A 29 -0.21 -8.44 1.48
CA ILE A 29 1.22 -8.44 1.21
C ILE A 29 1.92 -9.29 2.27
N LYS A 30 2.21 -10.55 1.92
CA LYS A 30 2.81 -11.54 2.85
C LYS A 30 4.23 -11.21 3.29
N SER A 31 4.99 -10.52 2.44
CA SER A 31 6.37 -10.11 2.72
C SER A 31 6.48 -8.98 3.75
N LEU A 32 5.37 -8.32 4.10
CA LEU A 32 5.33 -7.22 5.08
C LEU A 32 4.65 -7.63 6.39
N ASN A 33 4.96 -8.82 6.89
CA ASN A 33 4.46 -9.32 8.17
C ASN A 33 5.25 -8.75 9.38
N THR A 34 4.72 -8.94 10.59
CA THR A 34 5.31 -8.39 11.84
C THR A 34 6.68 -8.98 12.18
N ALA A 35 7.09 -10.09 11.57
CA ALA A 35 8.41 -10.67 11.81
C ALA A 35 9.51 -10.02 10.95
N MET A 36 9.12 -9.27 9.91
CA MET A 36 10.04 -8.60 8.99
C MET A 36 10.33 -7.16 9.45
N LEU A 37 9.29 -6.32 9.49
CA LEU A 37 9.38 -4.90 9.81
C LEU A 37 8.10 -4.48 10.55
N GLU A 38 8.25 -3.61 11.54
CA GLU A 38 7.11 -2.95 12.17
C GLU A 38 6.59 -1.86 11.25
N ILE A 39 5.30 -1.90 10.91
CA ILE A 39 4.67 -0.85 10.09
C ILE A 39 4.04 0.18 11.03
N LYS A 40 4.36 1.46 10.81
CA LYS A 40 3.80 2.57 11.58
C LYS A 40 2.58 3.18 10.93
N ALA A 41 2.55 3.24 9.59
CA ALA A 41 1.44 3.85 8.86
C ALA A 41 1.29 3.30 7.43
N VAL A 42 0.06 3.34 6.93
CA VAL A 42 -0.27 3.08 5.52
C VAL A 42 -1.24 4.14 5.04
N MET A 43 -0.89 4.82 3.94
CA MET A 43 -1.62 5.98 3.43
C MET A 43 -1.53 6.09 1.91
N MET A 44 -2.43 6.87 1.32
CA MET A 44 -2.35 7.28 -0.07
C MET A 44 -1.22 8.29 -0.26
N ALA A 45 -0.34 8.09 -1.24
CA ALA A 45 0.86 8.91 -1.40
C ALA A 45 0.58 10.33 -1.96
N ASP A 46 -0.57 10.53 -2.60
CA ASP A 46 -0.98 11.81 -3.20
C ASP A 46 -1.70 12.74 -2.22
N THR A 47 -2.44 12.17 -1.28
CA THR A 47 -3.36 12.87 -0.37
C THR A 47 -2.97 12.72 1.10
N ASP A 48 -2.00 11.86 1.40
CA ASP A 48 -1.65 11.39 2.76
C ASP A 48 -2.86 10.84 3.54
N ALA A 49 -3.94 10.49 2.82
CA ALA A 49 -5.15 9.94 3.43
C ALA A 49 -4.83 8.56 4.03
N PRO A 50 -5.10 8.33 5.33
CA PRO A 50 -4.83 7.05 5.95
C PRO A 50 -5.74 5.97 5.36
N LEU A 51 -5.20 4.78 5.18
CA LEU A 51 -5.95 3.61 4.74
C LEU A 51 -6.31 2.72 5.93
N ASN A 52 -7.35 1.89 5.79
CA ASN A 52 -7.63 0.85 6.76
C ASN A 52 -6.64 -0.30 6.56
N TRP A 53 -5.89 -0.67 7.59
CA TRP A 53 -4.93 -1.76 7.49
C TRP A 53 -4.75 -2.51 8.81
N LYS A 54 -4.20 -3.72 8.71
CA LYS A 54 -3.80 -4.55 9.84
C LYS A 54 -2.59 -5.38 9.45
N GLN A 55 -1.61 -5.44 10.35
CA GLN A 55 -0.45 -6.32 10.21
C GLN A 55 -0.53 -7.47 11.22
N ASN A 56 -0.09 -8.65 10.81
CA ASN A 56 0.06 -9.81 11.68
C ASN A 56 1.31 -10.63 11.29
N LYS A 57 1.48 -11.80 11.91
CA LYS A 57 2.63 -12.68 11.67
C LYS A 57 2.69 -13.26 10.25
N GLU A 58 1.61 -13.17 9.48
CA GLU A 58 1.49 -13.77 8.15
C GLU A 58 1.58 -12.72 7.04
N CYS A 59 1.07 -11.50 7.27
CA CYS A 59 1.00 -10.46 6.24
C CYS A 59 0.71 -9.06 6.78
N LEU A 60 0.87 -8.07 5.90
CA LEU A 60 0.12 -6.83 5.92
C LEU A 60 -1.16 -6.98 5.10
N LYS A 61 -2.30 -6.58 5.65
CA LYS A 61 -3.59 -6.51 4.96
C LYS A 61 -4.07 -5.07 4.94
N ILE A 62 -4.35 -4.54 3.75
CA ILE A 62 -4.91 -3.20 3.53
C ILE A 62 -6.32 -3.38 2.96
N VAL A 63 -7.29 -2.69 3.53
CA VAL A 63 -8.72 -2.75 3.18
C VAL A 63 -9.15 -1.42 2.60
N PHE A 64 -9.94 -1.48 1.53
CA PHE A 64 -10.40 -0.30 0.80
C PHE A 64 -11.91 -0.16 0.95
N ASP A 65 -12.37 0.98 1.46
CA ASP A 65 -13.79 1.32 1.62
C ASP A 65 -14.41 1.83 0.30
N GLY A 66 -14.02 1.24 -0.83
CA GLY A 66 -14.39 1.65 -2.17
C GLY A 66 -13.41 1.21 -3.24
N GLU A 67 -13.58 1.72 -4.46
CA GLU A 67 -12.64 1.54 -5.56
C GLU A 67 -11.48 2.52 -5.44
N LEU A 68 -10.25 2.02 -5.35
CA LEU A 68 -9.06 2.82 -5.56
C LEU A 68 -8.85 3.02 -7.05
N LYS A 69 -9.05 4.26 -7.50
CA LYS A 69 -8.83 4.68 -8.89
C LYS A 69 -7.61 5.59 -8.96
N PRO A 70 -6.84 5.52 -10.06
CA PRO A 70 -5.88 6.56 -10.36
C PRO A 70 -6.59 7.91 -10.46
N VAL A 71 -6.04 8.94 -9.82
CA VAL A 71 -6.56 10.32 -9.93
C VAL A 71 -6.35 10.82 -11.36
N GLU A 72 -7.30 11.56 -11.93
CA GLU A 72 -7.19 12.09 -13.29
C GLU A 72 -5.84 12.82 -13.50
N GLY A 73 -5.05 12.34 -14.46
CA GLY A 73 -3.70 12.82 -14.75
C GLY A 73 -2.56 11.93 -14.24
N ASN A 74 -2.84 11.01 -13.31
CA ASN A 74 -1.89 9.97 -12.86
C ASN A 74 -2.29 8.61 -13.44
N THR A 75 -1.33 7.86 -13.97
CA THR A 75 -1.57 6.51 -14.49
C THR A 75 -1.73 5.45 -13.41
N ASN A 76 -1.24 5.71 -12.18
CA ASN A 76 -1.23 4.73 -11.09
C ASN A 76 -1.72 5.35 -9.78
N SER A 77 -2.44 4.58 -8.96
CA SER A 77 -2.62 4.88 -7.54
C SER A 77 -1.37 4.44 -6.77
N VAL A 78 -0.87 5.25 -5.85
CA VAL A 78 0.34 4.92 -5.08
C VAL A 78 0.01 4.87 -3.60
N ILE A 79 0.28 3.72 -2.98
CA ILE A 79 0.17 3.52 -1.55
C ILE A 79 1.56 3.64 -0.93
N LYS A 80 1.66 4.42 0.15
CA LYS A 80 2.85 4.54 0.97
C LYS A 80 2.70 3.70 2.24
N VAL A 81 3.71 2.89 2.55
CA VAL A 81 3.85 2.14 3.79
C VAL A 81 5.08 2.67 4.51
N VAL A 82 4.92 3.12 5.75
CA VAL A 82 5.99 3.71 6.57
C VAL A 82 6.36 2.76 7.69
N PHE A 83 7.66 2.55 7.90
CA PHE A 83 8.22 1.67 8.94
C PHE A 83 8.66 2.44 10.19
#